data_AF-A0A527ZIA6-F1
#
_entry.id   AF-A0A527ZIA6-F1
#
_cell.length_a   1.000
_cell.length_b   1.000
_cell.length_c   1.000
_cell.angle_alpha   90.00
_cell.angle_beta   90.00
_cell.angle_gamma   90.00
#
_symmetry.space_group_name_H-M   'P 1'
#
loop_
_entity.id
_entity.type
_entity.pdbx_description
1 polymer ?
#
loop_
_entity_poly.entity_id
_entity_poly.type
_entity_poly.pdbx_seq_one_letter_code
_entity_poly.pdbx_strand_id
1 'polypeptide(L)'
;RKILEDWMRSYEPEKLFDDSGRLLPELAALAPTGSKRMGATPYANGGLLKRDLVLPDWKSLALDVPRPGGAKAEATRILGSYLRDVIRLNAQAGNFRLMGPDETSSNRLDEVFEVTDRVWMQRIEPYDVQLSREGRVMEVLSEHLCQGWLEGYLLTGRHGLFSCYEAFIHIVDSMVNQHAKWLKTSRELAWREPIASLNYLLTSHVWRQDHNGFSHQDPGFA
;
A
#
# COMPACT_ATOMS: atom_id res chain seq x y z
N ARG A 1 31.82 10.34 -33.97
CA ARG A 1 31.93 8.87 -34.15
C ARG A 1 33.11 8.30 -33.35
N LYS A 2 34.34 8.80 -33.52
CA LYS A 2 35.52 8.32 -32.78
C LYS A 2 35.38 8.29 -31.25
N ILE A 3 34.86 9.35 -30.64
CA ILE A 3 34.64 9.42 -29.18
C ILE A 3 33.71 8.30 -28.66
N LEU A 4 32.63 7.97 -29.39
CA LEU A 4 31.72 6.90 -29.00
C LEU A 4 32.39 5.52 -29.14
N GLU A 5 33.14 5.32 -30.22
CA GLU A 5 33.86 4.07 -30.44
C GLU A 5 34.93 3.84 -29.37
N ASP A 6 35.75 4.85 -29.09
CA ASP A 6 36.81 4.78 -28.07
C ASP A 6 36.21 4.46 -26.69
N TRP A 7 35.08 5.09 -26.35
CA TRP A 7 34.37 4.83 -25.09
C TRP A 7 33.77 3.41 -25.01
N MET A 8 33.15 2.91 -26.07
CA MET A 8 32.59 1.54 -26.05
C MET A 8 33.71 0.49 -26.03
N ARG A 9 34.82 0.73 -26.73
CA ARG A 9 35.99 -0.17 -26.73
C ARG A 9 36.75 -0.15 -25.42
N SER A 10 36.69 0.92 -24.62
CA SER A 10 37.37 0.96 -23.32
C SER A 10 36.86 -0.05 -22.30
N TYR A 11 35.69 -0.66 -22.53
CA TYR A 11 35.17 -1.76 -21.72
C TYR A 11 35.70 -3.14 -22.15
N GLU A 12 36.53 -3.21 -23.20
CA GLU A 12 37.13 -4.44 -23.72
C GLU A 12 36.09 -5.56 -24.00
N PRO A 13 35.07 -5.32 -24.85
CA PRO A 13 33.98 -6.27 -25.07
C PRO A 13 34.45 -7.66 -25.52
N GLU A 14 35.60 -7.75 -26.20
CA GLU A 14 36.25 -9.01 -26.58
C GLU A 14 36.70 -9.87 -25.39
N LYS A 15 36.81 -9.30 -24.19
CA LYS A 15 37.05 -10.03 -22.93
C LYS A 15 35.77 -10.40 -22.18
N LEU A 16 34.62 -9.95 -22.66
CA LEU A 16 33.33 -10.11 -21.99
C LEU A 16 32.38 -11.03 -22.75
N PHE A 17 32.49 -11.03 -24.08
CA PHE A 17 31.62 -11.79 -24.98
C PHE A 17 32.44 -12.69 -25.91
N ASP A 18 31.87 -13.84 -26.27
CA ASP A 18 32.44 -14.70 -27.31
C ASP A 18 32.16 -14.17 -28.73
N ASP A 19 32.74 -14.81 -29.74
CA ASP A 19 32.58 -14.45 -31.16
C ASP A 19 31.12 -14.54 -31.66
N SER A 20 30.23 -15.21 -30.92
CA SER A 20 28.79 -15.30 -31.21
C SER A 20 27.96 -14.22 -30.51
N GLY A 21 28.61 -13.34 -29.73
CA GLY A 21 27.96 -12.27 -28.97
C GLY A 21 27.35 -12.71 -27.64
N ARG A 22 27.71 -13.89 -27.11
CA ARG A 22 27.21 -14.37 -25.81
C ARG A 22 28.16 -13.96 -24.70
N LEU A 23 27.61 -13.58 -23.54
CA LEU A 23 28.40 -13.33 -22.34
C LEU A 23 29.19 -14.59 -21.97
N LEU A 24 30.48 -14.43 -21.65
CA LEU A 24 31.35 -15.56 -21.29
C LEU A 24 30.79 -16.36 -20.09
N PRO A 25 30.81 -17.71 -20.11
CA PRO A 25 30.18 -18.54 -19.09
C PRO A 25 30.66 -18.26 -17.66
N GLU A 26 31.96 -18.01 -17.49
CA GLU A 26 32.59 -17.71 -16.20
C GLU A 26 32.09 -16.38 -15.61
N LEU A 27 31.74 -15.41 -16.45
CA LEU A 27 31.13 -14.15 -16.05
C LEU A 27 29.64 -14.32 -15.76
N ALA A 28 28.93 -15.08 -16.60
CA ALA A 28 27.52 -15.38 -16.40
C ALA A 28 27.26 -16.14 -15.08
N ALA A 29 28.19 -17.00 -14.67
CA ALA A 29 28.14 -17.77 -13.42
C ALA A 29 28.23 -16.91 -12.16
N LEU A 30 28.67 -15.65 -12.26
CA LEU A 30 28.71 -14.71 -11.13
C LEU A 30 27.29 -14.27 -10.69
N ALA A 31 26.31 -14.35 -11.59
CA ALA A 31 24.94 -13.97 -11.29
C ALA A 31 24.19 -15.07 -10.51
N PRO A 32 23.27 -14.72 -9.59
CA PRO A 32 22.38 -15.70 -8.97
C PRO A 32 21.53 -16.44 -10.00
N THR A 33 21.02 -17.62 -9.63
CA THR A 33 20.15 -18.44 -10.50
C THR A 33 18.70 -18.48 -9.99
N GLY A 34 17.78 -18.91 -10.86
CA GLY A 34 16.37 -19.09 -10.50
C GLY A 34 15.71 -17.81 -10.00
N SER A 35 14.93 -17.92 -8.92
CA SER A 35 14.18 -16.82 -8.28
C SER A 35 15.04 -15.92 -7.38
N LYS A 36 16.33 -16.23 -7.21
CA LYS A 36 17.27 -15.34 -6.49
C LYS A 36 17.76 -14.17 -7.36
N ARG A 37 17.51 -14.20 -8.67
CA ARG A 37 17.78 -13.08 -9.58
C ARG A 37 16.79 -11.95 -9.28
N MET A 38 17.28 -10.71 -9.22
CA MET A 38 16.41 -9.54 -9.00
C MET A 38 15.29 -9.42 -10.04
N GLY A 39 15.55 -9.80 -11.30
CA GLY A 39 14.54 -9.81 -12.37
C GLY A 39 13.56 -10.99 -12.36
N ALA A 40 13.78 -12.02 -11.53
CA ALA A 40 12.96 -13.23 -11.48
C ALA A 40 12.39 -13.55 -10.09
N THR A 41 12.69 -12.71 -9.09
CA THR A 41 12.12 -12.86 -7.75
C THR A 41 10.60 -12.65 -7.80
N PRO A 42 9.79 -13.51 -7.16
CA PRO A 42 8.34 -13.36 -7.21
C PRO A 42 7.84 -12.08 -6.55
N TYR A 43 8.62 -11.48 -5.63
CA TYR A 43 8.29 -10.18 -5.04
C TYR A 43 8.30 -9.03 -6.05
N ALA A 44 9.03 -9.15 -7.17
CA ALA A 44 9.01 -8.17 -8.25
C ALA A 44 7.78 -8.33 -9.17
N ASN A 45 7.08 -9.46 -9.09
CA ASN A 45 5.81 -9.76 -9.76
C ASN A 45 4.78 -10.24 -8.72
N GLY A 46 4.51 -9.38 -7.73
CA GLY A 46 3.77 -9.77 -6.53
C GLY A 46 2.34 -10.27 -6.75
N GLY A 47 1.74 -10.05 -7.92
CA GLY A 47 0.47 -10.70 -8.28
C GLY A 47 0.54 -12.22 -8.20
N LEU A 48 1.70 -12.83 -8.45
CA LEU A 48 1.95 -14.27 -8.27
C LEU A 48 1.85 -14.72 -6.80
N LEU A 49 2.07 -13.80 -5.86
CA LEU A 49 2.03 -14.06 -4.42
C LEU A 49 0.68 -13.68 -3.79
N LYS A 50 -0.19 -13.00 -4.57
CA LYS A 50 -1.46 -12.49 -4.08
C LYS A 50 -2.41 -13.63 -3.74
N ARG A 51 -2.95 -13.57 -2.53
CA ARG A 51 -4.01 -14.46 -2.02
C ARG A 51 -5.23 -13.62 -1.71
N ASP A 52 -6.41 -14.07 -2.12
CA ASP A 52 -7.66 -13.36 -1.83
C ASP A 52 -7.87 -13.23 -0.31
N LEU A 53 -8.50 -12.12 0.08
CA LEU A 53 -8.88 -11.91 1.47
C LEU A 53 -10.06 -12.80 1.83
N VAL A 54 -10.04 -13.34 3.04
CA VAL A 54 -11.25 -13.88 3.68
C VAL A 54 -12.04 -12.70 4.22
N LEU A 55 -13.21 -12.44 3.64
CA LEU A 55 -14.03 -11.28 3.98
C LEU A 55 -15.19 -11.69 4.90
N PRO A 56 -15.56 -10.86 5.88
CA PRO A 56 -16.75 -11.10 6.69
C PRO A 56 -18.02 -10.87 5.85
N ASP A 57 -19.15 -11.45 6.27
CA ASP A 57 -20.44 -11.09 5.69
C ASP A 57 -20.80 -9.65 6.09
N TRP A 58 -20.63 -8.71 5.16
CA TRP A 58 -20.87 -7.29 5.39
C TRP A 58 -22.33 -7.00 5.79
N LYS A 59 -23.28 -7.87 5.47
CA LYS A 59 -24.69 -7.72 5.88
C LYS A 59 -24.87 -7.84 7.39
N SER A 60 -23.98 -8.56 8.07
CA SER A 60 -23.99 -8.65 9.53
C SER A 60 -23.66 -7.31 10.22
N LEU A 61 -23.07 -6.36 9.48
CA LEU A 61 -22.72 -5.02 9.94
C LEU A 61 -23.71 -3.96 9.41
N ALA A 62 -24.80 -4.37 8.76
CA ALA A 62 -25.75 -3.44 8.19
C ALA A 62 -26.42 -2.60 9.28
N LEU A 63 -26.51 -1.28 9.03
CA LEU A 63 -27.26 -0.38 9.88
C LEU A 63 -28.77 -0.63 9.70
N ASP A 64 -29.51 -0.73 10.79
CA ASP A 64 -30.97 -0.75 10.74
C ASP A 64 -31.51 0.63 10.34
N VAL A 65 -32.20 0.69 9.21
CA VAL A 65 -32.79 1.91 8.63
C VAL A 65 -34.27 1.65 8.36
N PRO A 66 -35.14 1.70 9.38
CA PRO A 66 -36.56 1.37 9.23
C PRO A 66 -37.33 2.39 8.38
N ARG A 67 -36.79 3.60 8.21
CA ARG A 67 -37.32 4.63 7.30
C ARG A 67 -36.20 5.53 6.75
N PRO A 68 -36.33 6.07 5.52
CA PRO A 68 -35.37 7.02 4.96
C PRO A 68 -35.12 8.22 5.89
N GLY A 69 -33.84 8.55 6.14
CA GLY A 69 -33.42 9.65 7.01
C GLY A 69 -33.72 9.45 8.51
N GLY A 70 -34.17 8.26 8.93
CA GLY A 70 -34.59 7.98 10.30
C GLY A 70 -33.47 7.61 11.27
N ALA A 71 -32.31 7.17 10.74
CA ALA A 71 -31.16 6.73 11.54
C ALA A 71 -30.02 7.75 11.48
N LYS A 72 -29.32 7.93 12.61
CA LYS A 72 -28.06 8.68 12.70
C LYS A 72 -26.96 7.69 13.05
N ALA A 73 -25.89 7.65 12.25
CA ALA A 73 -24.76 6.76 12.46
C ALA A 73 -23.47 7.40 11.91
N GLU A 74 -22.33 6.87 12.35
CA GLU A 74 -21.01 7.21 11.82
C GLU A 74 -20.61 6.12 10.80
N ALA A 75 -20.67 6.42 9.51
CA ALA A 75 -20.42 5.43 8.46
C ALA A 75 -19.03 4.79 8.57
N THR A 76 -18.01 5.58 8.91
CA THR A 76 -16.64 5.08 9.07
C THR A 76 -16.47 4.18 10.29
N ARG A 77 -17.31 4.31 11.33
CA ARG A 77 -17.30 3.38 12.48
C ARG A 77 -17.70 1.97 12.06
N ILE A 78 -18.75 1.85 11.23
CA ILE A 78 -19.17 0.57 10.65
C ILE A 78 -18.07 -0.02 9.75
N LEU A 79 -17.38 0.83 8.98
CA LEU A 79 -16.20 0.40 8.22
C LEU A 79 -15.07 -0.06 9.15
N GLY A 80 -14.83 0.61 10.27
CA GLY A 80 -13.90 0.18 11.31
C GLY A 80 -14.20 -1.24 11.80
N SER A 81 -15.46 -1.55 12.11
CA SER A 81 -15.92 -2.90 12.47
C SER A 81 -15.63 -3.93 11.36
N TYR A 82 -15.89 -3.58 10.11
CA TYR A 82 -15.60 -4.43 8.96
C TYR A 82 -14.10 -4.70 8.82
N LEU A 83 -13.27 -3.67 8.94
CA LEU A 83 -11.81 -3.78 8.85
C LEU A 83 -11.22 -4.60 10.00
N ARG A 84 -11.75 -4.46 11.22
CA ARG A 84 -11.40 -5.33 12.35
C ARG A 84 -11.60 -6.79 11.99
N ASP A 85 -12.76 -7.12 11.42
CA ASP A 85 -13.10 -8.50 11.08
C ASP A 85 -12.26 -9.01 9.90
N VAL A 86 -11.96 -8.17 8.90
CA VAL A 86 -10.98 -8.48 7.83
C VAL A 86 -9.60 -8.79 8.43
N ILE A 87 -9.11 -7.97 9.36
CA ILE A 87 -7.81 -8.20 10.02
C ILE A 87 -7.83 -9.54 10.77
N ARG A 88 -8.91 -9.81 11.53
CA ARG A 88 -9.08 -11.05 12.30
C ARG A 88 -9.09 -12.28 11.41
N LEU A 89 -9.92 -12.29 10.36
CA LEU A 89 -10.06 -13.42 9.43
C LEU A 89 -8.79 -13.70 8.63
N ASN A 90 -7.95 -12.68 8.44
CA ASN A 90 -6.69 -12.79 7.69
C ASN A 90 -5.46 -12.76 8.60
N ALA A 91 -5.61 -13.00 9.91
CA ALA A 91 -4.50 -12.92 10.87
C ALA A 91 -3.37 -13.93 10.54
N GLN A 92 -3.74 -15.17 10.21
CA GLN A 92 -2.79 -16.24 9.85
C GLN A 92 -2.04 -15.94 8.54
N ALA A 93 -2.76 -15.49 7.50
CA ALA A 93 -2.14 -15.12 6.22
C ALA A 93 -1.33 -13.83 6.33
N GLY A 94 -1.76 -12.94 7.21
CA GLY A 94 -1.10 -11.68 7.50
C GLY A 94 -0.92 -10.77 6.31
N ASN A 95 -1.91 -10.77 5.41
CA ASN A 95 -1.89 -10.13 4.09
C ASN A 95 -2.75 -8.85 4.02
N PHE A 96 -3.22 -8.30 5.15
CA PHE A 96 -3.92 -7.01 5.22
C PHE A 96 -3.19 -6.01 6.14
N ARG A 97 -3.14 -4.72 5.76
CA ARG A 97 -2.67 -3.61 6.61
C ARG A 97 -3.54 -2.37 6.44
N LEU A 98 -3.65 -1.59 7.52
CA LEU A 98 -4.24 -0.26 7.53
C LEU A 98 -3.10 0.77 7.70
N MET A 99 -3.13 1.82 6.89
CA MET A 99 -2.19 2.94 6.94
C MET A 99 -2.98 4.22 7.23
N GLY A 100 -2.44 5.11 8.07
CA GLY A 100 -3.07 6.41 8.35
C GLY A 100 -2.05 7.42 8.87
N PRO A 101 -2.16 8.71 8.51
CA PRO A 101 -1.13 9.69 8.86
C PRO A 101 -1.37 10.28 10.27
N ASP A 102 -1.40 9.41 11.28
CA ASP A 102 -1.81 9.73 12.67
C ASP A 102 -3.31 10.09 12.79
N GLU A 103 -4.14 9.46 11.96
CA GLU A 103 -5.57 9.81 11.84
C GLU A 103 -6.51 8.61 11.98
N THR A 104 -6.02 7.37 12.21
CA THR A 104 -6.86 6.16 12.23
C THR A 104 -8.02 6.29 13.22
N SER A 105 -7.74 6.72 14.45
CA SER A 105 -8.77 6.95 15.46
C SER A 105 -9.64 8.17 15.15
N SER A 106 -9.05 9.25 14.63
CA SER A 106 -9.81 10.45 14.26
C SER A 106 -10.84 10.16 13.17
N ASN A 107 -10.46 9.31 12.21
CA ASN A 107 -11.29 8.83 11.11
C ASN A 107 -12.32 7.75 11.53
N ARG A 108 -12.45 7.48 12.84
CA ARG A 108 -13.37 6.49 13.45
C ARG A 108 -13.10 5.05 13.03
N LEU A 109 -11.86 4.70 12.76
CA LEU A 109 -11.44 3.32 12.46
C LEU A 109 -10.88 2.60 13.69
N ASP A 110 -11.08 3.14 14.89
CA ASP A 110 -10.49 2.68 16.15
C ASP A 110 -10.87 1.24 16.56
N GLU A 111 -11.97 0.67 16.06
CA GLU A 111 -12.36 -0.72 16.34
C GLU A 111 -11.35 -1.76 15.84
N VAL A 112 -10.49 -1.41 14.87
CA VAL A 112 -9.40 -2.31 14.46
C VAL A 112 -8.46 -2.64 15.64
N PHE A 113 -8.37 -1.74 16.62
CA PHE A 113 -7.49 -1.93 17.78
C PHE A 113 -8.00 -2.98 18.78
N GLU A 114 -9.18 -3.54 18.58
CA GLU A 114 -9.66 -4.71 19.34
C GLU A 114 -8.91 -6.00 18.97
N VAL A 115 -8.26 -6.04 17.80
CA VAL A 115 -7.62 -7.25 17.26
C VAL A 115 -6.17 -7.04 16.83
N THR A 116 -5.65 -5.82 16.94
CA THR A 116 -4.27 -5.46 16.57
C THR A 116 -3.84 -4.17 17.25
N ASP A 117 -2.55 -3.86 17.20
CA ASP A 117 -2.00 -2.56 17.59
C ASP A 117 -1.44 -1.76 16.40
N ARG A 118 -1.03 -0.53 16.68
CA ARG A 118 -0.12 0.26 15.84
C ARG A 118 1.29 -0.31 15.95
N VAL A 119 1.94 -0.50 14.81
CA VAL A 119 3.35 -0.93 14.77
C VAL A 119 4.24 0.21 15.23
N TRP A 120 5.03 -0.01 16.28
CA TRP A 120 5.95 0.98 16.84
C TRP A 120 7.33 0.39 17.14
N MET A 121 8.36 1.05 16.62
CA MET A 121 9.76 0.59 16.74
C MET A 121 10.60 1.37 17.76
N GLN A 122 10.09 2.46 18.34
CA GLN A 122 10.81 3.15 19.43
C GLN A 122 10.41 2.63 20.81
N ARG A 123 10.87 3.28 21.87
CA ARG A 123 10.45 2.96 23.23
C ARG A 123 8.94 3.15 23.37
N ILE A 124 8.29 2.24 24.09
CA ILE A 124 6.88 2.35 24.48
C ILE A 124 6.89 2.75 25.95
N GLU A 125 6.27 3.87 26.27
CA GLU A 125 6.16 4.42 27.61
C GLU A 125 4.82 3.99 28.26
N PRO A 126 4.68 4.03 29.59
CA PRO A 126 3.47 3.55 30.28
C PRO A 126 2.17 4.28 29.94
N TYR A 127 2.26 5.47 29.33
CA TYR A 127 1.12 6.29 28.89
C TYR A 127 0.78 6.09 27.41
N ASP A 128 1.58 5.35 26.65
CA ASP A 128 1.28 5.05 25.26
C ASP A 128 0.15 4.02 25.17
N VAL A 129 -0.73 4.19 24.18
CA VAL A 129 -1.94 3.37 24.02
C VAL A 129 -1.89 2.64 22.67
N GLN A 130 -2.16 1.32 22.71
CA GLN A 130 -2.29 0.48 21.51
C GLN A 130 -1.07 0.56 20.57
N LEU A 131 0.14 0.59 21.16
CA LEU A 131 1.42 0.48 20.46
C LEU A 131 2.03 -0.89 20.76
N SER A 132 2.53 -1.56 19.71
CA SER A 132 3.23 -2.83 19.84
C SER A 132 4.31 -2.99 18.77
N ARG A 133 5.26 -3.90 19.01
CA ARG A 133 6.24 -4.32 17.99
C ARG A 133 5.57 -5.08 16.84
N GLU A 134 4.44 -5.69 17.13
CA GLU A 134 3.65 -6.45 16.17
C GLU A 134 2.27 -5.82 16.04
N GLY A 135 1.88 -5.50 14.80
CA GLY A 135 0.63 -4.82 14.53
C GLY A 135 0.31 -4.80 13.04
N ARG A 136 -0.93 -4.44 12.73
CA ARG A 136 -1.50 -4.33 11.38
C ARG A 136 -1.87 -2.91 11.00
N VAL A 137 -1.87 -1.98 11.95
CA VAL A 137 -1.99 -0.55 11.69
C VAL A 137 -0.60 0.06 11.65
N MET A 138 -0.31 0.88 10.65
CA MET A 138 0.93 1.64 10.56
C MET A 138 0.58 3.12 10.47
N GLU A 139 1.14 3.92 11.38
CA GLU A 139 0.91 5.35 11.42
C GLU A 139 2.22 6.12 11.54
N VAL A 140 2.27 7.23 10.82
CA VAL A 140 3.28 8.27 10.90
C VAL A 140 2.65 9.50 10.26
N LEU A 141 2.88 10.70 10.80
CA LEU A 141 2.34 11.94 10.24
C LEU A 141 3.04 12.31 8.93
N SER A 142 2.71 11.56 7.87
CA SER A 142 3.20 11.71 6.50
C SER A 142 2.36 10.85 5.55
N GLU A 143 1.59 11.51 4.70
CA GLU A 143 0.80 10.89 3.63
C GLU A 143 1.71 10.18 2.63
N HIS A 144 2.86 10.77 2.31
CA HIS A 144 3.88 10.17 1.44
C HIS A 144 4.34 8.80 1.94
N LEU A 145 4.65 8.68 3.25
CA LEU A 145 5.06 7.40 3.83
C LEU A 145 3.89 6.41 3.84
N CYS A 146 2.70 6.84 4.24
CA CYS A 146 1.53 5.97 4.29
C CYS A 146 1.17 5.39 2.91
N GLN A 147 1.13 6.23 1.87
CA GLN A 147 0.91 5.77 0.51
C GLN A 147 2.07 4.93 -0.01
N GLY A 148 3.32 5.37 0.17
CA GLY A 148 4.49 4.64 -0.30
C GLY A 148 4.61 3.24 0.32
N TRP A 149 4.32 3.10 1.62
CA TRP A 149 4.25 1.81 2.29
C TRP A 149 3.13 0.95 1.72
N LEU A 150 1.93 1.50 1.51
CA LEU A 150 0.83 0.75 0.94
C LEU A 150 1.13 0.29 -0.49
N GLU A 151 1.64 1.16 -1.36
CA GLU A 151 2.02 0.79 -2.72
C GLU A 151 3.03 -0.36 -2.74
N GLY A 152 4.09 -0.28 -1.94
CA GLY A 152 5.06 -1.38 -1.82
C GLY A 152 4.44 -2.67 -1.30
N TYR A 153 3.51 -2.58 -0.35
CA TYR A 153 2.79 -3.71 0.22
C TYR A 153 1.88 -4.40 -0.81
N LEU A 154 1.21 -3.63 -1.66
CA LEU A 154 0.35 -4.14 -2.73
C LEU A 154 1.17 -4.73 -3.88
N LEU A 155 2.23 -4.04 -4.30
CA LEU A 155 3.14 -4.48 -5.37
C LEU A 155 3.83 -5.81 -5.06
N THR A 156 3.94 -6.15 -3.78
CA THR A 156 4.50 -7.41 -3.28
C THR A 156 3.44 -8.46 -2.93
N GLY A 157 2.18 -8.25 -3.33
CA GLY A 157 1.13 -9.28 -3.34
C GLY A 157 0.19 -9.29 -2.13
N ARG A 158 0.10 -8.20 -1.37
CA ARG A 158 -0.79 -8.11 -0.19
C ARG A 158 -1.88 -7.05 -0.40
N HIS A 159 -2.68 -6.77 0.62
CA HIS A 159 -3.87 -5.91 0.56
C HIS A 159 -3.84 -4.82 1.62
N GLY A 160 -4.51 -3.70 1.40
CA GLY A 160 -4.66 -2.73 2.46
C GLY A 160 -5.57 -1.57 2.12
N LEU A 161 -5.64 -0.64 3.06
CA LEU A 161 -6.40 0.59 2.97
C LEU A 161 -5.56 1.73 3.56
N PHE A 162 -5.63 2.89 2.93
CA PHE A 162 -5.04 4.14 3.41
C PHE A 162 -6.18 5.13 3.71
N SER A 163 -6.32 5.55 4.97
CA SER A 163 -7.28 6.59 5.36
C SER A 163 -6.57 7.92 5.51
N CYS A 164 -7.17 9.00 5.01
CA CYS A 164 -6.63 10.35 5.11
C CYS A 164 -7.76 11.38 5.14
N TYR A 165 -7.53 12.51 5.81
CA TYR A 165 -8.37 13.69 5.65
C TYR A 165 -8.43 14.14 4.20
N GLU A 166 -9.63 14.49 3.74
CA GLU A 166 -9.90 14.84 2.34
C GLU A 166 -8.99 15.97 1.83
N ALA A 167 -8.77 17.03 2.61
CA ALA A 167 -7.95 18.15 2.15
C ALA A 167 -6.45 17.83 2.04
N PHE A 168 -5.96 16.82 2.76
CA PHE A 168 -4.54 16.48 2.83
C PHE A 168 -4.15 15.38 1.85
N ILE A 169 -5.11 14.66 1.29
CA ILE A 169 -4.82 13.65 0.26
C ILE A 169 -4.11 14.26 -0.97
N HIS A 170 -4.28 15.57 -1.21
CA HIS A 170 -3.57 16.31 -2.26
C HIS A 170 -2.04 16.25 -2.13
N ILE A 171 -1.52 16.01 -0.92
CA ILE A 171 -0.08 15.83 -0.68
C ILE A 171 0.48 14.67 -1.51
N VAL A 172 -0.35 13.66 -1.85
CA VAL A 172 0.05 12.47 -2.61
C VAL A 172 -0.51 12.41 -4.03
N ASP A 173 -1.09 13.50 -4.57
CA ASP A 173 -1.63 13.56 -5.94
C ASP A 173 -0.63 13.04 -6.99
N SER A 174 0.63 13.45 -6.85
CA SER A 174 1.68 13.03 -7.77
C SER A 174 1.99 11.53 -7.67
N MET A 175 1.93 10.95 -6.46
CA MET A 175 2.15 9.52 -6.24
C MET A 175 1.01 8.69 -6.83
N VAL A 176 -0.25 9.13 -6.64
CA VAL A 176 -1.44 8.52 -7.26
C VAL A 176 -1.28 8.47 -8.78
N ASN A 177 -0.85 9.58 -9.39
CA ASN A 177 -0.59 9.67 -10.81
C ASN A 177 0.50 8.68 -11.28
N GLN A 178 1.57 8.51 -10.51
CA GLN A 178 2.61 7.51 -10.83
C GLN A 178 2.07 6.08 -10.72
N HIS A 179 1.33 5.78 -9.66
CA HIS A 179 0.73 4.46 -9.47
C HIS A 179 -0.28 4.13 -10.56
N ALA A 180 -1.13 5.09 -10.95
CA ALA A 180 -2.10 4.93 -12.04
C ALA A 180 -1.41 4.68 -13.39
N LYS A 181 -0.32 5.39 -13.69
CA LYS A 181 0.51 5.14 -14.89
C LYS A 181 1.14 3.75 -14.85
N TRP A 182 1.65 3.33 -13.70
CA TRP A 182 2.18 1.98 -13.51
C TRP A 182 1.12 0.91 -13.76
N LEU A 183 -0.08 1.06 -13.21
CA LEU A 183 -1.21 0.15 -13.44
C LEU A 183 -1.62 0.10 -14.91
N LYS A 184 -1.66 1.25 -15.59
CA LYS A 184 -1.96 1.32 -17.03
C LYS A 184 -0.97 0.49 -17.83
N THR A 185 0.33 0.75 -17.69
CA THR A 185 1.38 0.06 -18.45
C THR A 185 1.49 -1.41 -18.08
N SER A 186 1.39 -1.74 -16.78
CA SER A 186 1.52 -3.14 -16.33
C SER A 186 0.41 -4.05 -16.86
N ARG A 187 -0.80 -3.53 -17.10
CA ARG A 187 -1.91 -4.30 -17.69
C ARG A 187 -1.68 -4.68 -19.15
N GLU A 188 -0.76 -4.03 -19.85
CA GLU A 188 -0.36 -4.38 -21.22
C GLU A 188 0.69 -5.52 -21.24
N LEU A 189 1.26 -5.88 -20.07
CA LEU A 189 2.31 -6.89 -19.94
C LEU A 189 1.72 -8.24 -19.51
N ALA A 190 1.50 -9.15 -20.47
CA ALA A 190 0.87 -10.44 -20.22
C ALA A 190 1.54 -11.33 -19.16
N TRP A 191 2.83 -11.12 -18.86
CA TRP A 191 3.58 -11.88 -17.85
C TRP A 191 3.46 -11.31 -16.44
N ARG A 192 2.93 -10.08 -16.28
CA ARG A 192 2.81 -9.41 -15.00
C ARG A 192 1.42 -9.67 -14.43
N GLU A 193 1.38 -10.33 -13.28
CA GLU A 193 0.12 -10.71 -12.64
C GLU A 193 -0.56 -9.52 -11.95
N PRO A 194 -1.90 -9.45 -11.93
CA PRO A 194 -2.63 -8.38 -11.27
C PRO A 194 -2.38 -8.30 -9.76
N ILE A 195 -2.11 -7.10 -9.25
CA ILE A 195 -1.99 -6.84 -7.81
C ILE A 195 -3.36 -6.55 -7.17
N ALA A 196 -3.39 -6.32 -5.86
CA ALA A 196 -4.59 -5.80 -5.19
C ALA A 196 -4.73 -4.29 -5.44
N SER A 197 -5.95 -3.77 -5.37
CA SER A 197 -6.23 -2.35 -5.56
C SER A 197 -5.62 -1.50 -4.44
N LEU A 198 -5.21 -0.29 -4.79
CA LEU A 198 -4.89 0.77 -3.84
C LEU A 198 -6.19 1.43 -3.39
N ASN A 199 -6.61 1.15 -2.15
CA ASN A 199 -7.89 1.62 -1.61
C ASN A 199 -7.68 2.82 -0.68
N TYR A 200 -8.38 3.91 -0.97
CA TYR A 200 -8.40 5.12 -0.15
C TYR A 200 -9.73 5.21 0.61
N LEU A 201 -9.66 5.58 1.89
CA LEU A 201 -10.77 6.18 2.61
C LEU A 201 -10.50 7.67 2.74
N LEU A 202 -11.14 8.46 1.87
CA LEU A 202 -11.23 9.90 2.07
C LEU A 202 -12.35 10.12 3.09
N THR A 203 -12.05 10.83 4.16
CA THR A 203 -13.01 11.15 5.21
C THR A 203 -12.64 12.47 5.87
N SER A 204 -13.38 12.88 6.90
CA SER A 204 -13.25 14.22 7.49
C SER A 204 -13.40 15.27 6.39
N HIS A 205 -14.47 15.12 5.62
CA HIS A 205 -14.69 15.87 4.38
C HIS A 205 -14.95 17.36 4.63
N VAL A 206 -14.82 18.14 3.56
CA VAL A 206 -15.01 19.60 3.49
C VAL A 206 -16.22 20.13 4.27
N TRP A 207 -17.34 19.38 4.29
CA TRP A 207 -18.59 19.79 4.93
C TRP A 207 -18.63 19.63 6.45
N ARG A 208 -17.72 18.86 7.04
CA ARG A 208 -17.71 18.51 8.47
C ARG A 208 -16.29 18.53 9.06
N GLN A 209 -15.63 19.68 8.90
CA GLN A 209 -14.34 20.02 9.50
C GLN A 209 -14.51 20.97 10.68
N ASP A 210 -15.27 20.51 11.67
CA ASP A 210 -15.86 21.32 12.75
C ASP A 210 -14.80 22.06 13.61
N HIS A 211 -13.55 21.56 13.67
CA HIS A 211 -12.47 22.11 14.50
C HIS A 211 -11.32 22.77 13.74
N ASN A 212 -11.29 22.67 12.40
CA ASN A 212 -10.10 22.99 11.61
C ASN A 212 -10.29 24.17 10.63
N GLY A 213 -11.50 24.35 10.10
CA GLY A 213 -11.82 25.48 9.22
C GLY A 213 -11.23 25.39 7.81
N PHE A 214 -10.95 26.54 7.20
CA PHE A 214 -10.74 26.69 5.74
C PHE A 214 -9.56 25.89 5.17
N SER A 215 -8.48 25.68 5.92
CA SER A 215 -7.32 24.91 5.44
C SER A 215 -7.62 23.43 5.22
N HIS A 216 -8.77 22.93 5.69
CA HIS A 216 -9.20 21.53 5.55
C HIS A 216 -10.38 21.37 4.57
N GLN A 217 -10.55 22.32 3.65
CA GLN A 217 -11.72 22.40 2.77
C GLN A 217 -11.32 22.36 1.28
N ASP A 218 -10.83 21.21 0.82
CA ASP A 218 -10.55 20.96 -0.60
C ASP A 218 -10.97 19.53 -1.00
N PRO A 219 -12.12 19.36 -1.70
CA PRO A 219 -12.59 18.07 -2.19
C PRO A 219 -12.09 17.73 -3.61
N GLY A 220 -10.99 18.34 -4.07
CA GLY A 220 -10.55 18.29 -5.46
C GLY A 220 -9.84 17.00 -5.91
N PHE A 221 -9.72 16.00 -5.04
CA PHE A 221 -8.99 14.76 -5.35
C PHE A 221 -9.70 13.92 -6.43
N ALA A 222 -9.05 13.74 -7.58
CA ALA A 222 -9.60 13.04 -8.76
C ALA A 222 -8.53 12.30 -9.57
#